data_AF-W2M775-F1
#
_entry.id   AF-W2M775-F1
#
_cell.length_a   1.000
_cell.length_b   1.000
_cell.length_c   1.000
_cell.angle_alpha   90.00
_cell.angle_beta   90.00
_cell.angle_gamma   90.00
#
_symmetry.space_group_name_H-M   'P 1'
#
loop_
_entity.id
_entity.type
_entity.pdbx_description
1 polymer ?
#
loop_
_entity_poly.entity_id
_entity_poly.type
_entity_poly.pdbx_seq_one_letter_code
_entity_poly.pdbx_strand_id
1 'polypeptide(L)'
;MGVSLHTVPNQPNRILNIKDIHNVICDNDVHYFRTRLVEIEKTQNSHDGRVLPMPCILDVEQFCHERNLLLHGDGARLVNTSVASGIPMDDLVPRSRSSLCGGMLQGGITASTGLYALENQSDHLVEDHTNAQAVAHDIFIIPGIEINPDTVDTNIISSRRPPTPCWTR
;
A
#
# COMPACT_ATOMS: atom_id res chain seq x y z
N MET A 1 -7.61 15.16 -18.88
CA MET A 1 -6.58 14.70 -17.92
C MET A 1 -5.25 14.66 -18.65
N GLY A 2 -4.19 15.22 -18.07
CA GLY A 2 -2.90 15.45 -18.74
C GLY A 2 -1.74 15.33 -17.76
N VAL A 3 -1.49 14.11 -17.29
CA VAL A 3 -0.37 13.76 -16.43
C VAL A 3 0.38 12.57 -17.04
N SER A 4 1.70 12.52 -16.86
CA SER A 4 2.52 11.36 -17.22
C SER A 4 2.79 10.53 -15.98
N LEU A 5 2.70 9.21 -16.09
CA LEU A 5 2.97 8.28 -15.00
C LEU A 5 4.30 7.58 -15.26
N HIS A 6 5.13 7.51 -14.22
CA HIS A 6 6.36 6.72 -14.21
C HIS A 6 6.28 5.72 -13.07
N THR A 7 6.25 4.43 -13.38
CA THR A 7 6.19 3.37 -12.38
C THR A 7 7.58 3.03 -11.86
N VAL A 8 7.67 2.83 -10.55
CA VAL A 8 8.90 2.38 -9.88
C VAL A 8 8.68 0.93 -9.45
N PRO A 9 9.59 -0.01 -9.77
CA PRO A 9 9.45 -1.39 -9.32
C PRO A 9 9.60 -1.48 -7.80
N ASN A 10 8.71 -2.23 -7.15
CA ASN A 10 8.90 -2.63 -5.77
C ASN A 10 10.00 -3.68 -5.67
N GLN A 11 10.86 -3.55 -4.67
CA GLN A 11 11.89 -4.54 -4.40
C GLN A 11 11.28 -5.78 -3.69
N PRO A 12 11.88 -6.99 -3.83
CA PRO A 12 11.38 -8.20 -3.17
C PRO A 12 11.31 -8.10 -1.63
N ASN A 13 12.13 -7.24 -1.04
CA ASN A 13 12.13 -6.93 0.39
C ASN A 13 11.10 -5.86 0.80
N ARG A 14 10.16 -5.51 -0.11
CA ARG A 14 9.01 -4.63 0.17
C ARG A 14 9.42 -3.17 0.43
N ILE A 15 10.56 -2.75 -0.13
CA ILE A 15 11.10 -1.39 0.00
C ILE A 15 11.03 -0.71 -1.36
N LEU A 16 10.64 0.56 -1.34
CA LEU A 16 10.83 1.46 -2.47
C LEU A 16 12.25 2.01 -2.42
N ASN A 17 13.08 1.62 -3.37
CA ASN A 17 14.46 2.09 -3.42
C ASN A 17 14.49 3.54 -3.91
N ILE A 18 15.05 4.43 -3.09
CA ILE A 18 15.18 5.85 -3.39
C ILE A 18 15.95 6.07 -4.70
N LYS A 19 16.91 5.21 -5.05
CA LYS A 19 17.63 5.31 -6.33
C LYS A 19 16.71 5.08 -7.52
N ASP A 20 15.77 4.14 -7.41
CA ASP A 20 14.84 3.84 -8.49
C ASP A 20 13.83 4.98 -8.65
N ILE A 21 13.37 5.57 -7.55
CA ILE A 21 12.55 6.81 -7.57
C ILE A 21 13.33 7.97 -8.21
N HIS A 22 14.59 8.14 -7.84
CA HIS A 22 15.45 9.17 -8.40
C HIS A 22 15.59 9.07 -9.92
N ASN A 23 15.78 7.85 -10.44
CA ASN A 23 16.01 7.61 -11.86
C ASN A 23 14.80 7.92 -12.75
N VAL A 24 13.59 7.93 -12.18
CA VAL A 24 12.36 8.23 -12.91
C VAL A 24 11.90 9.68 -12.76
N ILE A 25 12.51 10.44 -11.86
CA ILE A 25 12.19 11.85 -11.69
C ILE A 25 12.73 12.65 -12.85
N CYS A 26 11.82 13.41 -13.46
CA CYS A 26 12.16 14.38 -14.46
C CYS A 26 12.15 15.76 -13.84
N ASP A 27 13.32 16.41 -13.85
CA ASP A 27 13.44 17.81 -13.47
C ASP A 27 12.84 18.73 -14.55
N ASN A 28 13.06 20.03 -14.42
CA ASN A 28 12.52 21.01 -15.35
C ASN A 28 13.26 20.97 -16.70
N ASP A 29 12.84 20.06 -17.59
CA ASP A 29 13.35 19.90 -18.95
C ASP A 29 12.34 20.46 -19.98
N VAL A 30 12.83 20.99 -21.09
CA VAL A 30 11.97 21.56 -22.15
C VAL A 30 11.25 20.49 -22.98
N HIS A 31 11.74 19.26 -22.96
CA HIS A 31 11.22 18.11 -23.70
C HIS A 31 10.30 17.21 -22.87
N TYR A 32 10.39 17.29 -21.54
CA TYR A 32 9.71 16.38 -20.62
C TYR A 32 8.91 17.11 -19.55
N PHE A 33 7.87 16.45 -19.04
CA PHE A 33 7.06 17.01 -17.97
C PHE A 33 7.76 16.88 -16.63
N ARG A 34 7.94 18.01 -15.95
CA ARG A 34 8.46 18.04 -14.58
C ARG A 34 7.64 17.14 -13.64
N THR A 35 8.31 16.29 -12.89
CA THR A 35 7.69 15.51 -11.81
C THR A 35 7.26 16.45 -10.67
N ARG A 36 6.02 16.29 -10.20
CA ARG A 36 5.44 17.11 -9.12
C ARG A 36 4.89 16.30 -7.95
N LEU A 37 4.67 14.99 -8.15
CA LEU A 37 4.02 14.12 -7.19
C LEU A 37 4.71 12.75 -7.19
N VAL A 38 4.97 12.25 -5.99
CA VAL A 38 5.27 10.84 -5.71
C VAL A 38 4.07 10.26 -4.99
N GLU A 39 3.66 9.06 -5.36
CA GLU A 39 2.55 8.35 -4.74
C GLU A 39 3.01 7.02 -4.15
N ILE A 40 2.57 6.71 -2.93
CA ILE A 40 2.84 5.45 -2.24
C ILE A 40 1.52 4.80 -1.82
N GLU A 41 1.38 3.50 -2.06
CA GLU A 41 0.22 2.71 -1.66
C GLU A 41 0.41 2.11 -0.26
N LYS A 42 -0.59 2.23 0.64
CA LYS A 42 -0.54 1.66 2.00
C LYS A 42 -1.55 0.52 2.19
N THR A 43 -0.99 -0.60 2.66
CA THR A 43 -1.06 -1.96 2.08
C THR A 43 -0.81 -1.99 0.59
N GLN A 44 0.25 -2.65 0.14
CA GLN A 44 0.48 -2.85 -1.30
C GLN A 44 -0.36 -4.03 -1.79
N ASN A 45 -1.47 -3.75 -2.46
CA ASN A 45 -2.40 -4.77 -2.95
C ASN A 45 -1.72 -5.71 -3.96
N SER A 46 -0.80 -5.20 -4.78
CA SER A 46 0.00 -6.00 -5.71
C SER A 46 1.09 -6.85 -5.02
N HIS A 47 1.29 -6.68 -3.72
CA HIS A 47 2.19 -7.48 -2.88
C HIS A 47 1.40 -8.13 -1.74
N ASP A 48 0.17 -8.56 -2.01
CA ASP A 48 -0.65 -9.36 -1.09
C ASP A 48 -1.08 -8.62 0.18
N GLY A 49 -1.29 -7.29 0.07
CA GLY A 49 -1.81 -6.48 1.17
C GLY A 49 -0.80 -6.17 2.26
N ARG A 50 0.51 -6.27 1.96
CA ARG A 50 1.58 -6.06 2.94
C ARG A 50 1.78 -4.62 3.35
N VAL A 51 2.20 -4.45 4.60
CA VAL A 51 2.54 -3.15 5.18
C VAL A 51 3.92 -2.70 4.71
N LEU A 52 4.01 -1.47 4.22
CA LEU A 52 5.30 -0.82 3.94
C LEU A 52 6.04 -0.53 5.26
N PRO A 53 7.34 -0.87 5.38
CA PRO A 53 8.11 -0.55 6.57
C PRO A 53 8.19 0.96 6.82
N MET A 54 8.04 1.39 8.07
CA MET A 54 8.08 2.81 8.43
C MET A 54 9.37 3.53 8.01
N PRO A 55 10.58 2.93 8.14
CA PRO A 55 11.80 3.56 7.63
C PRO A 55 11.74 3.87 6.14
N CYS A 56 11.13 2.98 5.34
CA CYS A 56 10.96 3.22 3.91
C CYS A 56 10.05 4.42 3.63
N ILE A 57 8.97 4.60 4.40
CA ILE A 57 8.06 5.74 4.25
C ILE A 57 8.79 7.05 4.57
N LEU A 58 9.57 7.07 5.65
CA LEU A 58 10.35 8.23 6.07
C LEU A 58 11.44 8.60 5.05
N ASP A 59 12.12 7.60 4.48
CA ASP A 59 13.13 7.83 3.44
C ASP A 59 12.51 8.49 2.20
N VAL A 60 11.30 8.04 1.80
CA VAL A 60 10.58 8.62 0.65
C VAL A 60 10.08 10.04 0.98
N GLU A 61 9.59 10.27 2.20
CA GLU A 61 9.16 11.61 2.65
C GLU A 61 10.33 12.60 2.64
N GLN A 62 11.47 12.20 3.21
CA GLN A 62 12.69 12.99 3.22
C GLN A 62 13.17 13.30 1.79
N PHE A 63 13.18 12.30 0.92
CA PHE A 63 13.56 12.47 -0.47
C PHE A 63 12.64 13.44 -1.23
N CYS A 64 11.33 13.38 -1.00
CA CYS A 64 10.38 14.30 -1.60
C CYS A 64 10.56 15.73 -1.07
N HIS A 65 10.81 15.87 0.23
CA HIS A 65 11.05 17.16 0.88
C HIS A 65 12.29 17.86 0.30
N GLU A 66 13.40 17.13 0.15
CA GLU A 66 14.65 17.65 -0.45
C GLU A 66 14.48 18.14 -1.88
N ARG A 67 13.55 17.53 -2.64
CA ARG A 67 13.28 17.85 -4.06
C ARG A 67 12.07 18.74 -4.27
N ASN A 68 11.43 19.21 -3.20
CA ASN A 68 10.20 19.99 -3.26
C ASN A 68 9.10 19.31 -4.12
N LEU A 69 8.95 18.00 -3.93
CA LEU A 69 7.92 17.16 -4.54
C LEU A 69 6.77 16.98 -3.56
N LEU A 70 5.55 16.86 -4.08
CA LEU A 70 4.40 16.43 -3.29
C LEU A 70 4.49 14.92 -3.05
N LEU A 71 4.06 14.46 -1.87
CA LEU A 71 3.91 13.05 -1.56
C LEU A 71 2.46 12.77 -1.20
N HIS A 72 1.83 11.84 -1.92
CA HIS A 72 0.50 11.32 -1.63
C HIS A 72 0.63 9.89 -1.11
N GLY A 73 0.00 9.60 0.02
CA GLY A 73 -0.20 8.23 0.47
C GLY A 73 -1.61 7.78 0.12
N ASP A 74 -1.76 6.81 -0.78
CA ASP A 74 -3.04 6.12 -0.96
C ASP A 74 -3.33 5.32 0.31
N GLY A 75 -4.30 5.82 1.08
CA GLY A 75 -4.70 5.32 2.38
C GLY A 75 -5.92 4.41 2.35
N ALA A 76 -6.29 3.84 1.20
CA ALA A 76 -7.48 3.00 1.07
C ALA A 76 -7.57 1.88 2.13
N ARG A 77 -6.43 1.40 2.65
CA ARG A 77 -6.35 0.42 3.76
C ARG A 77 -5.42 0.87 4.89
N LEU A 78 -5.42 2.16 5.19
CA LEU A 78 -4.61 2.73 6.26
C LEU A 78 -4.91 2.10 7.63
N VAL A 79 -6.19 1.76 7.89
CA VAL A 79 -6.62 1.13 9.15
C VAL A 79 -6.02 -0.27 9.30
N ASN A 80 -6.05 -1.09 8.24
CA ASN A 80 -5.37 -2.40 8.24
C ASN A 80 -3.87 -2.25 8.51
N THR A 81 -3.25 -1.23 7.91
CA THR A 81 -1.82 -0.95 8.13
C THR A 81 -1.53 -0.60 9.59
N SER A 82 -2.36 0.23 10.21
CA SER A 82 -2.24 0.62 11.62
C SER A 82 -2.41 -0.58 12.55
N VAL A 83 -3.44 -1.39 12.34
CA VAL A 83 -3.71 -2.59 13.15
C VAL A 83 -2.59 -3.63 13.00
N ALA A 84 -2.10 -3.87 11.79
CA ALA A 84 -1.03 -4.85 11.54
C ALA A 84 0.34 -4.41 12.07
N SER A 85 0.67 -3.12 11.97
CA SER A 85 1.97 -2.58 12.43
C SER A 85 1.99 -2.14 13.89
N GLY A 86 0.82 -1.94 14.50
CA GLY A 86 0.67 -1.31 15.81
C GLY A 86 0.99 0.18 15.84
N ILE A 87 1.21 0.82 14.68
CA ILE A 87 1.53 2.24 14.58
C ILE A 87 0.23 3.06 14.48
N PRO A 88 0.05 4.15 15.25
CA PRO A 88 -1.10 5.03 15.13
C PRO A 88 -1.28 5.57 13.70
N MET A 89 -2.52 5.68 13.23
CA MET A 89 -2.80 6.16 11.86
C MET A 89 -2.20 7.55 11.59
N ASP A 90 -2.19 8.44 12.58
CA ASP A 90 -1.61 9.79 12.46
C ASP A 90 -0.12 9.77 12.13
N ASP A 91 0.61 8.73 12.58
CA ASP A 91 2.03 8.56 12.30
C ASP A 91 2.29 7.90 10.93
N LEU A 92 1.28 7.24 10.35
CA LEU A 92 1.37 6.55 9.05
C LEU A 92 1.02 7.45 7.86
N VAL A 93 0.35 8.58 8.10
CA VAL A 93 0.00 9.56 7.07
C VAL A 93 1.21 10.49 6.85
N PRO A 94 1.75 10.60 5.62
CA PRO A 94 2.79 11.57 5.33
C PRO A 94 2.32 12.98 5.72
N ARG A 95 3.18 13.76 6.37
CA ARG A 95 2.79 15.09 6.89
C ARG A 95 2.49 16.08 5.76
N SER A 96 2.92 15.78 4.54
CA SER A 96 2.53 16.48 3.33
C SER A 96 1.09 16.13 2.93
N ARG A 97 0.22 17.16 2.88
CA ARG A 97 -1.20 17.16 2.48
C ARG A 97 -1.67 15.88 1.77
N SER A 98 -2.13 14.92 2.56
CA SER A 98 -2.92 13.79 2.07
C SER A 98 -4.38 14.24 2.00
N SER A 99 -4.89 14.44 0.78
CA SER A 99 -6.31 14.68 0.54
C SER A 99 -7.02 13.32 0.51
N LEU A 100 -7.42 12.80 1.68
CA LEU A 100 -8.14 11.52 1.77
C LEU A 100 -9.55 11.55 1.16
N CYS A 101 -10.09 12.74 0.85
CA CYS A 101 -11.40 12.90 0.23
C CYS A 101 -11.39 14.12 -0.69
N GLY A 102 -11.35 13.89 -2.01
CA GLY A 102 -11.63 14.95 -2.98
C GLY A 102 -12.98 15.59 -2.66
N GLY A 103 -13.02 16.91 -2.48
CA GLY A 103 -14.13 17.63 -1.85
C GLY A 103 -15.53 17.23 -2.33
N MET A 104 -16.28 16.54 -1.47
CA MET A 104 -17.68 16.15 -1.68
C MET A 104 -18.61 17.02 -0.84
N LEU A 105 -19.64 17.60 -1.46
CA LEU A 105 -20.61 18.50 -0.81
C LEU A 105 -21.47 17.82 0.28
N GLN A 106 -21.71 16.51 0.17
CA GLN A 106 -22.44 15.68 1.16
C GLN A 106 -21.52 14.73 1.93
N GLY A 107 -20.23 15.07 2.04
CA GLY A 107 -19.23 14.23 2.71
C GLY A 107 -19.51 13.95 4.18
N GLY A 108 -20.40 14.70 4.86
CA GLY A 108 -20.71 14.53 6.28
C GLY A 108 -21.33 13.18 6.65
N ILE A 109 -22.22 12.63 5.81
CA ILE A 109 -22.82 11.30 6.04
C ILE A 109 -21.77 10.21 5.84
N THR A 110 -21.02 10.28 4.74
CA THR A 110 -19.89 9.37 4.48
C THR A 110 -18.80 9.47 5.55
N ALA A 111 -18.52 10.69 6.05
CA ALA A 111 -17.58 10.94 7.13
C ALA A 111 -18.08 10.39 8.46
N SER A 112 -19.38 10.49 8.76
CA SER A 112 -19.95 9.85 9.97
C SER A 112 -19.91 8.32 9.90
N THR A 113 -20.17 7.74 8.73
CA THR A 113 -20.03 6.29 8.52
C THR A 113 -18.57 5.86 8.63
N GLY A 114 -17.65 6.64 8.06
CA GLY A 114 -16.21 6.43 8.18
C GLY A 114 -15.75 6.54 9.62
N LEU A 115 -16.18 7.55 10.35
CA LEU A 115 -15.85 7.74 11.78
C LEU A 115 -16.40 6.60 12.63
N TYR A 116 -17.67 6.22 12.43
CA TYR A 116 -18.26 5.09 13.13
C TYR A 116 -17.49 3.78 12.85
N ALA A 117 -17.12 3.53 11.60
CA ALA A 117 -16.30 2.38 11.23
C ALA A 117 -14.92 2.43 11.92
N LEU A 118 -14.27 3.59 11.98
CA LEU A 118 -12.99 3.74 12.67
C LEU A 118 -13.11 3.48 14.18
N GLU A 119 -14.17 4.02 14.81
CA GLU A 119 -14.41 3.90 16.25
C GLU A 119 -14.89 2.52 16.69
N ASN A 120 -15.60 1.77 15.82
CA ASN A 120 -16.31 0.56 16.23
C ASN A 120 -15.91 -0.70 15.45
N GLN A 121 -15.08 -0.61 14.41
CA GLN A 121 -14.74 -1.76 13.56
C GLN A 121 -13.25 -2.08 13.50
N SER A 122 -12.40 -1.24 14.08
CA SER A 122 -10.95 -1.46 14.12
C SER A 122 -10.57 -2.75 14.86
N ASP A 123 -11.30 -3.12 15.92
CA ASP A 123 -11.09 -4.36 16.68
C ASP A 123 -11.33 -5.62 15.84
N HIS A 124 -12.31 -5.59 14.92
CA HIS A 124 -12.60 -6.72 14.03
C HIS A 124 -11.48 -6.97 13.03
N LEU A 125 -10.66 -5.96 12.70
CA LEU A 125 -9.52 -6.16 11.80
C LEU A 125 -8.44 -7.04 12.42
N VAL A 126 -8.30 -7.03 13.76
CA VAL A 126 -7.39 -7.95 14.46
C VAL A 126 -7.85 -9.39 14.27
N GLU A 127 -9.16 -9.62 14.37
CA GLU A 127 -9.77 -10.92 14.10
C GLU A 127 -9.60 -11.32 12.63
N ASP A 128 -9.84 -10.39 11.70
CA ASP A 128 -9.66 -10.64 10.26
C ASP A 128 -8.21 -11.01 9.91
N HIS A 129 -7.22 -10.35 10.51
CA HIS A 129 -5.80 -10.68 10.31
C HIS A 129 -5.49 -12.07 10.87
N THR A 130 -6.02 -12.39 12.06
CA THR A 130 -5.86 -13.70 12.69
C THR A 130 -6.49 -14.80 11.84
N ASN A 131 -7.68 -14.55 11.30
CA ASN A 131 -8.39 -15.46 10.41
C ASN A 131 -7.65 -15.65 9.09
N ALA A 132 -7.15 -14.58 8.48
CA ALA A 132 -6.35 -14.66 7.25
C ALA A 132 -5.08 -15.48 7.45
N GLN A 133 -4.40 -15.30 8.59
CA GLN A 133 -3.23 -16.11 8.96
C GLN A 133 -3.58 -17.59 9.11
N ALA A 134 -4.67 -17.90 9.82
CA ALA A 134 -5.13 -19.27 10.00
C ALA A 134 -5.48 -19.94 8.66
N VAL A 135 -6.25 -19.23 7.81
CA VAL A 135 -6.60 -19.71 6.47
C VAL A 135 -5.35 -19.93 5.61
N ALA A 136 -4.35 -19.05 5.70
CA ALA A 136 -3.10 -19.22 4.96
C ALA A 136 -2.33 -20.47 5.39
N HIS A 137 -2.28 -20.79 6.69
CA HIS A 137 -1.69 -22.02 7.20
C HIS A 137 -2.45 -23.27 6.74
N ASP A 138 -3.78 -23.23 6.73
CA ASP A 138 -4.59 -24.35 6.28
C ASP A 138 -4.42 -24.61 4.77
N ILE A 139 -4.40 -23.54 3.96
CA ILE A 139 -4.19 -23.64 2.51
C ILE A 139 -2.78 -24.13 2.18
N PHE A 140 -1.76 -23.78 2.97
CA PHE A 140 -0.39 -24.23 2.77
C PHE A 140 -0.24 -25.76 2.76
N ILE A 141 -1.12 -26.46 3.47
CA ILE A 141 -1.12 -27.93 3.55
C ILE A 141 -1.74 -28.56 2.29
N ILE A 142 -2.53 -27.81 1.51
CA ILE A 142 -3.25 -28.32 0.35
C ILE A 142 -2.28 -28.54 -0.82
N PRO A 143 -2.12 -29.80 -1.30
CA PRO A 143 -1.23 -30.07 -2.42
C PRO A 143 -1.67 -29.34 -3.69
N GLY A 144 -0.72 -28.69 -4.37
CA GLY A 144 -0.98 -27.97 -5.61
C GLY A 144 -1.51 -26.54 -5.44
N ILE A 145 -1.43 -25.98 -4.23
CA ILE A 145 -1.61 -24.55 -3.98
C ILE A 145 -0.32 -24.00 -3.39
N GLU A 146 0.21 -22.95 -4.01
CA GLU A 146 1.38 -22.21 -3.54
C GLU A 146 0.91 -20.98 -2.75
N ILE A 147 1.22 -20.96 -1.46
CA ILE A 147 1.01 -19.81 -0.57
C ILE A 147 2.17 -19.77 0.42
N ASN A 148 2.51 -18.60 0.94
CA ASN A 148 3.48 -18.47 2.03
C ASN A 148 2.78 -17.83 3.25
N PRO A 149 2.51 -18.57 4.33
CA PRO A 149 1.86 -18.01 5.52
C PRO A 149 2.66 -16.88 6.18
N ASP A 150 4.00 -16.90 6.09
CA ASP A 150 4.87 -15.86 6.66
C ASP A 150 4.76 -14.50 5.93
N THR A 151 3.89 -14.45 4.93
CA THR A 151 3.74 -13.29 4.07
C THR A 151 2.43 -12.54 4.23
N VAL A 152 1.53 -13.08 5.05
CA VAL A 152 0.20 -12.52 5.30
C VAL A 152 0.30 -11.57 6.49
N ASP A 153 0.39 -10.27 6.20
CA ASP A 153 0.49 -9.24 7.25
C ASP A 153 -0.89 -8.68 7.63
N THR A 154 -1.90 -8.84 6.77
CA THR A 154 -3.24 -8.24 6.90
C THR A 154 -4.36 -9.23 6.55
N ASN A 155 -5.56 -8.75 6.23
CA ASN A 155 -6.73 -9.57 5.90
C ASN A 155 -6.77 -10.08 4.45
N ILE A 156 -5.65 -10.03 3.72
CA ILE A 156 -5.57 -10.48 2.32
C ILE A 156 -4.63 -11.68 2.23
N ILE A 157 -5.08 -12.72 1.53
CA ILE A 157 -4.27 -13.87 1.17
C ILE A 157 -4.18 -13.98 -0.36
N SER A 158 -2.99 -14.29 -0.85
CA SER A 158 -2.78 -14.60 -2.27
C SER A 158 -2.19 -15.99 -2.39
N SER A 159 -2.90 -16.84 -3.13
CA SER A 159 -2.45 -18.17 -3.48
C SER A 159 -2.27 -18.28 -4.98
N ARG A 160 -1.25 -19.02 -5.41
CA ARG A 160 -1.06 -19.38 -6.82
C ARG A 160 -1.32 -20.87 -7.00
N ARG A 161 -1.90 -21.22 -8.14
CA ARG A 161 -1.87 -22.60 -8.62
C ARG A 161 -0.64 -22.74 -9.52
N PRO A 162 0.19 -23.79 -9.36
CA PRO A 162 1.27 -24.03 -10.30
C PRO A 162 0.68 -24.16 -11.71
N PRO A 163 1.37 -23.66 -12.74
CA PRO A 163 0.87 -23.71 -14.10
C PRO A 163 0.53 -25.15 -14.45
N THR A 164 -0.72 -25.38 -14.88
CA THR A 164 -1.14 -26.69 -15.37
C THR A 164 -0.19 -27.07 -16.51
N PRO A 165 0.46 -28.24 -16.49
CA PRO A 165 1.34 -28.62 -17.59
C PRO A 165 0.53 -28.58 -18.89
N CYS A 166 0.95 -27.73 -19.81
CA CYS A 166 0.39 -27.74 -21.15
C CYS A 166 0.72 -29.12 -21.73
N TRP A 167 -0.31 -29.90 -22.02
CA TRP A 167 -0.12 -31.16 -22.73
C TRP A 167 0.46 -30.82 -24.10
N THR A 168 1.76 -31.01 -24.29
CA THR A 168 2.37 -31.07 -25.62
C THR A 168 1.74 -32.25 -26.33
N ARG A 169 0.92 -31.97 -27.35
CA ARG A 169 0.44 -32.96 -28.32
C ARG A 169 1.58 -33.43 -29.21
#